data_AF-A0A246FVW2-F1
#
_entry.id   AF-A0A246FVW2-F1
#
_cell.length_a   1.000
_cell.length_b   1.000
_cell.length_c   1.000
_cell.angle_alpha   90.00
_cell.angle_beta   90.00
_cell.angle_gamma   90.00
#
_symmetry.space_group_name_H-M   'P 1'
#
loop_
_entity.id
_entity.type
_entity.pdbx_description
1 polymer ?
#
loop_
_entity_poly.entity_id
_entity_poly.type
_entity_poly.pdbx_seq_one_letter_code
_entity_poly.pdbx_strand_id
1 'polypeptide(L)'
;MPDFSGLPLVIEASDLLGRLDAEHLILVDLTSAARYAEGHIPGARFVDPKRTQLGQPPAPGLLPGKADLEKLFGELGHTPDATYVVYDDEGGGWAGRFIWLLDVIGHKKYHYLDGGLLAWLEEEHPVSTEAPASAGGPVSLTLHEEPTATREYLQSRLGAADLGIWDARGPLEYSGEKVLAAKGGHIPGAVNFEWTAGMDKARQLRIRRDMPQILEDLGLTKDKEIITHCQTHHRSGFTYLVAKALGYPRVKGYAGSWGEWGNHPDTPVEI
;
A
#
# COMPACT_ATOMS: atom_id res chain seq x y z
N MET A 1 -20.16 9.33 -19.41
CA MET A 1 -20.39 8.75 -18.07
C MET A 1 -19.47 9.48 -17.10
N PRO A 2 -19.82 9.66 -15.82
CA PRO A 2 -18.86 10.21 -14.87
C PRO A 2 -17.62 9.30 -14.87
N ASP A 3 -16.47 9.88 -15.18
CA ASP A 3 -15.18 9.21 -15.07
C ASP A 3 -14.48 9.68 -13.79
N PHE A 4 -13.33 9.10 -13.50
CA PHE A 4 -12.51 9.49 -12.34
C PHE A 4 -11.61 10.71 -12.65
N SER A 5 -11.79 11.36 -13.80
CA SER A 5 -10.95 12.48 -14.21
C SER A 5 -11.10 13.65 -13.24
N GLY A 6 -9.97 14.22 -12.82
CA GLY A 6 -9.93 15.35 -11.89
C GLY A 6 -10.12 14.99 -10.42
N LEU A 7 -10.39 13.73 -10.07
CA LEU A 7 -10.36 13.28 -8.69
C LEU A 7 -8.91 13.12 -8.19
N PRO A 8 -8.62 13.47 -6.93
CA PRO A 8 -7.33 13.20 -6.32
C PRO A 8 -7.11 11.71 -6.11
N LEU A 9 -5.88 11.30 -5.77
CA LEU A 9 -5.55 9.90 -5.48
C LEU A 9 -6.44 9.32 -4.36
N VAL A 10 -6.71 10.10 -3.30
CA VAL A 10 -7.56 9.67 -2.18
C VAL A 10 -8.96 10.23 -2.40
N ILE A 11 -9.94 9.35 -2.61
CA ILE A 11 -11.33 9.71 -2.86
C ILE A 11 -12.21 9.31 -1.68
N GLU A 12 -13.34 10.00 -1.50
CA GLU A 12 -14.33 9.67 -0.48
C GLU A 12 -15.35 8.66 -1.01
N ALA A 13 -16.10 8.00 -0.13
CA ALA A 13 -17.13 7.03 -0.52
C ALA A 13 -18.18 7.62 -1.46
N SER A 14 -18.57 8.89 -1.25
CA SER A 14 -19.50 9.60 -2.14
C SER A 14 -18.99 9.78 -3.57
N ASP A 15 -17.67 9.90 -3.78
CA ASP A 15 -17.07 10.00 -5.11
C ASP A 15 -17.18 8.68 -5.87
N LEU A 16 -16.94 7.56 -5.18
CA LEU A 16 -17.05 6.21 -5.74
C LEU A 16 -18.51 5.81 -5.99
N LEU A 17 -19.42 6.14 -5.07
CA LEU A 17 -20.84 5.77 -5.17
C LEU A 17 -21.46 6.24 -6.49
N GLY A 18 -21.16 7.47 -6.91
CA GLY A 18 -21.65 8.03 -8.17
C GLY A 18 -20.99 7.44 -9.44
N ARG A 19 -20.07 6.48 -9.30
CA ARG A 19 -19.20 5.95 -10.36
C ARG A 19 -19.09 4.42 -10.38
N LEU A 20 -19.91 3.70 -9.60
CA LEU A 20 -19.87 2.22 -9.54
C LEU A 20 -20.09 1.57 -10.92
N ASP A 21 -20.86 2.21 -11.81
CA ASP A 21 -21.15 1.72 -13.16
C ASP A 21 -20.15 2.24 -14.23
N ALA A 22 -19.03 2.85 -13.85
CA ALA A 22 -18.06 3.37 -14.80
C ALA A 22 -17.40 2.23 -15.59
N GLU A 23 -17.44 2.32 -16.93
CA GLU A 23 -17.03 1.26 -17.87
C GLU A 23 -15.60 0.72 -17.63
N HIS A 24 -14.68 1.57 -17.21
CA HIS A 24 -13.27 1.21 -17.00
C HIS A 24 -12.89 1.02 -15.52
N LEU A 25 -13.86 1.01 -14.60
CA LEU A 25 -13.60 0.80 -13.19
C LEU A 25 -13.14 -0.64 -12.92
N ILE A 26 -11.99 -0.79 -12.27
CA ILE A 26 -11.58 -2.02 -11.59
C ILE A 26 -11.54 -1.72 -10.09
N LEU A 27 -12.63 -2.06 -9.40
CA LEU A 27 -12.74 -1.92 -7.96
C LEU A 27 -12.13 -3.16 -7.28
N VAL A 28 -11.13 -2.95 -6.43
CA VAL A 28 -10.35 -4.03 -5.81
C VAL A 28 -10.57 -4.04 -4.30
N ASP A 29 -11.01 -5.19 -3.79
CA ASP A 29 -11.21 -5.47 -2.37
C ASP A 29 -10.06 -6.33 -1.84
N LEU A 30 -9.33 -5.82 -0.85
CA LEU A 30 -8.27 -6.56 -0.14
C LEU A 30 -8.61 -6.82 1.32
N THR A 31 -9.87 -7.10 1.62
CA THR A 31 -10.32 -7.48 2.97
C THR A 31 -9.94 -8.92 3.28
N SER A 32 -10.93 -9.77 3.58
CA SER A 32 -10.76 -11.21 3.74
C SER A 32 -11.86 -11.94 2.99
N ALA A 33 -11.64 -13.23 2.67
CA ALA A 33 -12.66 -14.04 2.02
C ALA A 33 -13.99 -14.06 2.81
N ALA A 34 -13.91 -14.02 4.15
CA ALA A 34 -15.09 -13.94 5.01
C ALA A 34 -15.79 -12.58 4.91
N ARG A 35 -15.03 -11.47 5.02
CA ARG A 35 -15.57 -10.11 4.93
C ARG A 35 -16.20 -9.83 3.56
N TYR A 36 -15.52 -10.23 2.50
CA TYR A 36 -16.01 -10.10 1.12
C TYR A 36 -17.31 -10.91 0.91
N ALA A 37 -17.39 -12.13 1.45
CA ALA A 37 -18.60 -12.95 1.34
C ALA A 37 -19.77 -12.42 2.18
N GLU A 38 -19.51 -11.77 3.31
CA GLU A 38 -20.53 -11.13 4.15
C GLU A 38 -21.14 -9.90 3.46
N GLY A 39 -20.32 -9.17 2.71
CA GLY A 39 -20.75 -8.05 1.88
C GLY A 39 -19.59 -7.14 1.53
N HIS A 40 -19.46 -6.80 0.24
CA HIS A 40 -18.44 -5.95 -0.34
C HIS A 40 -19.06 -4.79 -1.13
N ILE A 41 -18.25 -3.81 -1.54
CA ILE A 41 -18.73 -2.71 -2.38
C ILE A 41 -19.18 -3.29 -3.74
N PRO A 42 -20.37 -2.94 -4.26
CA PRO A 42 -20.88 -3.51 -5.51
C PRO A 42 -19.87 -3.42 -6.66
N GLY A 43 -19.64 -4.54 -7.34
CA GLY A 43 -18.66 -4.63 -8.44
C GLY A 43 -17.20 -4.83 -8.01
N ALA A 44 -16.91 -4.87 -6.70
CA ALA A 44 -15.57 -5.14 -6.21
C ALA A 44 -15.09 -6.54 -6.58
N ARG A 45 -13.78 -6.66 -6.86
CA ARG A 45 -13.10 -7.93 -7.15
C ARG A 45 -12.18 -8.25 -5.99
N PHE A 46 -12.41 -9.38 -5.33
CA PHE A 46 -11.60 -9.81 -4.20
C PHE A 46 -10.17 -10.21 -4.62
N VAL A 47 -9.19 -9.65 -3.92
CA VAL A 47 -7.79 -10.05 -3.96
C VAL A 47 -7.35 -10.39 -2.55
N ASP A 48 -7.18 -11.69 -2.26
CA ASP A 48 -6.64 -12.13 -0.97
C ASP A 48 -5.28 -11.43 -0.72
N PRO A 49 -5.10 -10.73 0.41
CA PRO A 49 -3.85 -10.03 0.74
C PRO A 49 -2.58 -10.83 0.51
N LYS A 50 -2.61 -12.14 0.75
CA LYS A 50 -1.45 -13.03 0.55
C LYS A 50 -0.97 -13.06 -0.90
N ARG A 51 -1.87 -12.85 -1.88
CA ARG A 51 -1.54 -12.80 -3.31
C ARG A 51 -0.71 -11.58 -3.68
N THR A 52 -0.64 -10.58 -2.81
CA THR A 52 0.18 -9.38 -3.03
C THR A 52 1.64 -9.58 -2.59
N GLN A 53 1.97 -10.71 -1.97
CA GLN A 53 3.28 -11.01 -1.39
C GLN A 53 3.92 -12.22 -2.05
N LEU A 54 5.26 -12.27 -2.08
CA LEU A 54 6.01 -13.47 -2.43
C LEU A 54 5.69 -14.61 -1.45
N GLY A 55 5.61 -14.30 -0.15
CA GLY A 55 5.28 -15.26 0.90
C GLY A 55 6.36 -16.31 1.18
N GLN A 56 7.57 -16.16 0.64
CA GLN A 56 8.68 -17.10 0.79
C GLN A 56 9.90 -16.47 1.47
N PRO A 57 10.69 -17.22 2.27
CA PRO A 57 11.96 -16.73 2.81
C PRO A 57 12.99 -16.48 1.71
N PRO A 58 14.02 -15.65 1.95
CA PRO A 58 14.29 -14.92 3.20
C PRO A 58 13.46 -13.63 3.36
N ALA A 59 12.76 -13.18 2.32
CA ALA A 59 12.09 -11.89 2.28
C ALA A 59 10.64 -12.04 1.76
N PRO A 60 9.69 -12.50 2.60
CA PRO A 60 8.33 -12.79 2.16
C PRO A 60 7.54 -11.56 1.69
N GLY A 61 7.96 -10.35 2.09
CA GLY A 61 7.34 -9.09 1.69
C GLY A 61 7.65 -8.62 0.26
N LEU A 62 8.55 -9.32 -0.45
CA LEU A 62 8.87 -9.03 -1.85
C LEU A 62 7.67 -9.22 -2.78
N LEU A 63 7.85 -8.77 -4.04
CA LEU A 63 6.89 -8.97 -5.13
C LEU A 63 6.56 -10.45 -5.33
N PRO A 64 5.29 -10.81 -5.61
CA PRO A 64 4.94 -12.11 -6.18
C PRO A 64 5.72 -12.37 -7.47
N GLY A 65 5.84 -13.65 -7.86
CA GLY A 65 6.45 -14.00 -9.14
C GLY A 65 5.72 -13.35 -10.31
N LYS A 66 6.44 -13.04 -11.40
CA LYS A 66 5.85 -12.37 -12.57
C LYS A 66 4.60 -13.10 -13.08
N ALA A 67 4.64 -14.43 -13.18
CA ALA A 67 3.50 -15.23 -13.64
C ALA A 67 2.27 -15.10 -12.72
N ASP A 68 2.47 -14.97 -11.41
CA ASP A 68 1.38 -14.76 -10.44
C ASP A 68 0.75 -13.37 -10.59
N LEU A 69 1.58 -12.34 -10.86
CA LEU A 69 1.10 -11.00 -11.17
C LEU A 69 0.33 -10.97 -12.50
N GLU A 70 0.88 -11.58 -13.56
CA GLU A 70 0.22 -11.65 -14.87
C GLU A 70 -1.15 -12.33 -14.77
N LYS A 71 -1.24 -13.40 -13.98
CA LYS A 71 -2.50 -14.08 -13.67
C LYS A 71 -3.44 -13.20 -12.85
N LEU A 72 -2.97 -12.61 -11.76
CA LEU A 72 -3.77 -11.74 -10.89
C LEU A 72 -4.38 -10.56 -11.66
N PHE A 73 -3.57 -9.83 -12.43
CA PHE A 73 -4.05 -8.70 -13.21
C PHE A 73 -4.94 -9.12 -14.38
N GLY A 74 -4.74 -10.32 -14.93
CA GLY A 74 -5.65 -10.92 -15.91
C GLY A 74 -7.05 -11.22 -15.34
N GLU A 75 -7.11 -11.82 -14.14
CA GLU A 75 -8.37 -12.10 -13.43
C GLU A 75 -9.16 -10.82 -13.10
N LEU A 76 -8.43 -9.73 -12.78
CA LEU A 76 -9.00 -8.42 -12.53
C LEU A 76 -9.51 -7.71 -13.80
N GLY A 77 -9.05 -8.13 -14.98
CA GLY A 77 -9.39 -7.49 -16.26
C GLY A 77 -8.53 -6.28 -16.58
N HIS A 78 -7.26 -6.31 -16.19
CA HIS A 78 -6.34 -5.20 -16.43
C HIS A 78 -6.26 -4.82 -17.92
N THR A 79 -6.42 -3.52 -18.18
CA THR A 79 -6.21 -2.89 -19.48
C THR A 79 -5.47 -1.56 -19.30
N PRO A 80 -4.87 -1.00 -20.37
CA PRO A 80 -4.26 0.34 -20.30
C PRO A 80 -5.24 1.45 -19.90
N ASP A 81 -6.54 1.28 -20.19
CA ASP A 81 -7.57 2.28 -19.91
C ASP A 81 -8.26 2.12 -18.55
N ALA A 82 -8.01 1.00 -17.87
CA ALA A 82 -8.54 0.73 -16.54
C ALA A 82 -8.28 1.88 -15.57
N THR A 83 -9.23 2.13 -14.68
CA THR A 83 -9.05 2.96 -13.50
C THR A 83 -9.28 2.10 -12.27
N TYR A 84 -8.26 1.96 -11.44
CA TYR A 84 -8.38 1.18 -10.22
C TYR A 84 -8.95 2.03 -9.08
N VAL A 85 -9.84 1.46 -8.30
CA VAL A 85 -10.18 1.97 -6.97
C VAL A 85 -9.90 0.86 -5.98
N VAL A 86 -9.11 1.15 -4.95
CA VAL A 86 -8.54 0.12 -4.06
C VAL A 86 -8.97 0.41 -2.64
N TYR A 87 -9.42 -0.63 -1.94
CA TYR A 87 -9.76 -0.55 -0.53
C TYR A 87 -9.46 -1.85 0.24
N ASP A 88 -9.42 -1.73 1.56
CA ASP A 88 -9.42 -2.82 2.53
C ASP A 88 -10.31 -2.45 3.73
N ASP A 89 -10.30 -3.24 4.79
CA ASP A 89 -11.08 -3.05 6.02
C ASP A 89 -10.19 -2.78 7.24
N GLU A 90 -8.95 -2.34 7.03
CA GLU A 90 -7.95 -2.13 8.09
C GLU A 90 -7.31 -0.74 8.07
N GLY A 91 -7.80 0.16 7.20
CA GLY A 91 -7.33 1.55 7.11
C GLY A 91 -6.28 1.80 6.02
N GLY A 92 -6.07 0.86 5.09
CA GLY A 92 -5.29 1.10 3.87
C GLY A 92 -3.92 0.42 3.80
N GLY A 93 -3.60 -0.52 4.69
CA GLY A 93 -2.33 -1.26 4.63
C GLY A 93 -2.23 -2.09 3.34
N TRP A 94 -3.16 -3.02 3.14
CA TRP A 94 -3.23 -3.83 1.93
C TRP A 94 -3.59 -3.03 0.69
N ALA A 95 -4.51 -2.06 0.80
CA ALA A 95 -4.87 -1.20 -0.32
C ALA A 95 -3.66 -0.38 -0.81
N GLY A 96 -2.89 0.21 0.13
CA GLY A 96 -1.68 0.93 -0.20
C GLY A 96 -0.57 0.04 -0.77
N ARG A 97 -0.42 -1.19 -0.27
CA ARG A 97 0.49 -2.18 -0.87
C ARG A 97 0.06 -2.55 -2.29
N PHE A 98 -1.23 -2.71 -2.55
CA PHE A 98 -1.72 -2.99 -3.90
C PHE A 98 -1.50 -1.80 -4.84
N ILE A 99 -1.62 -0.56 -4.36
CA ILE A 99 -1.22 0.64 -5.12
C ILE A 99 0.27 0.63 -5.46
N TRP A 100 1.14 0.18 -4.55
CA TRP A 100 2.54 -0.05 -4.90
C TRP A 100 2.70 -1.10 -6.01
N LEU A 101 1.90 -2.18 -6.02
CA LEU A 101 1.90 -3.14 -7.15
C LEU A 101 1.44 -2.49 -8.47
N LEU A 102 0.46 -1.58 -8.42
CA LEU A 102 0.03 -0.82 -9.59
C LEU A 102 1.17 0.02 -10.16
N ASP A 103 1.97 0.65 -9.31
CA ASP A 103 3.18 1.34 -9.76
C ASP A 103 4.22 0.39 -10.35
N VAL A 104 4.42 -0.78 -9.75
CA VAL A 104 5.35 -1.81 -10.25
C VAL A 104 4.95 -2.28 -11.65
N ILE A 105 3.65 -2.41 -11.96
CA ILE A 105 3.20 -2.75 -13.32
C ILE A 105 3.08 -1.53 -14.25
N GLY A 106 3.49 -0.34 -13.78
CA GLY A 106 3.48 0.88 -14.57
C GLY A 106 2.11 1.52 -14.75
N HIS A 107 1.08 1.05 -14.03
CA HIS A 107 -0.27 1.60 -14.13
C HIS A 107 -0.35 2.99 -13.49
N LYS A 108 -1.20 3.88 -14.04
CA LYS A 108 -1.21 5.32 -13.70
C LYS A 108 -2.54 5.87 -13.20
N LYS A 109 -3.66 5.19 -13.47
CA LYS A 109 -5.01 5.67 -13.14
C LYS A 109 -5.54 4.88 -11.95
N TYR A 110 -5.29 5.36 -10.74
CA TYR A 110 -5.77 4.67 -9.55
C TYR A 110 -6.14 5.63 -8.42
N HIS A 111 -7.05 5.17 -7.58
CA HIS A 111 -7.51 5.85 -6.39
C HIS A 111 -7.53 4.90 -5.20
N TYR A 112 -7.35 5.48 -4.01
CA TYR A 112 -7.61 4.84 -2.74
C TYR A 112 -8.94 5.37 -2.18
N LEU A 113 -9.80 4.47 -1.71
CA LEU A 113 -11.03 4.83 -1.00
C LEU A 113 -10.69 5.15 0.47
N ASP A 114 -10.81 6.41 0.89
CA ASP A 114 -10.40 6.85 2.22
C ASP A 114 -11.21 6.15 3.32
N GLY A 115 -10.52 5.45 4.24
CA GLY A 115 -11.16 4.64 5.30
C GLY A 115 -11.76 3.31 4.80
N GLY A 116 -11.66 3.02 3.51
CA GLY A 116 -12.03 1.76 2.88
C GLY A 116 -13.45 1.28 3.19
N LEU A 117 -13.59 -0.02 3.47
CA LEU A 117 -14.90 -0.63 3.73
C LEU A 117 -15.55 -0.09 5.01
N LEU A 118 -14.77 0.29 6.02
CA LEU A 118 -15.30 0.81 7.29
C LEU A 118 -16.03 2.14 7.08
N ALA A 119 -15.40 3.06 6.34
CA ALA A 119 -16.03 4.32 5.96
C ALA A 119 -17.28 4.11 5.10
N TRP A 120 -17.23 3.16 4.16
CA TRP A 120 -18.35 2.81 3.31
C TRP A 120 -19.57 2.31 4.09
N LEU A 121 -19.34 1.42 5.07
CA LEU A 121 -20.39 0.86 5.91
C LEU A 121 -20.98 1.87 6.90
N GLU A 122 -20.14 2.71 7.51
CA GLU A 122 -20.59 3.77 8.43
C GLU A 122 -21.54 4.76 7.75
N GLU A 123 -21.31 5.03 6.47
CA GLU A 123 -22.16 5.92 5.66
C GLU A 123 -23.39 5.22 5.07
N GLU A 124 -23.65 3.97 5.47
CA GLU A 124 -24.82 3.17 5.05
C GLU A 124 -24.93 3.00 3.52
N HIS A 125 -23.79 2.98 2.82
CA HIS A 125 -23.77 2.78 1.37
C HIS A 125 -24.08 1.31 0.99
N PRO A 126 -24.55 1.06 -0.25
CA PRO A 126 -24.94 -0.28 -0.68
C PRO A 126 -23.80 -1.30 -0.62
N VAL A 127 -24.11 -2.54 -0.26
CA VAL A 127 -23.18 -3.68 -0.34
C VAL A 127 -23.76 -4.78 -1.24
N SER A 128 -22.88 -5.60 -1.79
CA SER A 128 -23.19 -6.75 -2.63
C SER A 128 -22.60 -8.02 -2.03
N THR A 129 -23.24 -9.16 -2.28
CA THR A 129 -22.66 -10.50 -2.10
C THR A 129 -22.38 -11.19 -3.45
N GLU A 130 -22.69 -10.52 -4.56
CA GLU A 130 -22.46 -11.03 -5.91
C GLU A 130 -21.02 -10.76 -6.36
N ALA A 131 -20.23 -11.83 -6.49
CA ALA A 131 -18.87 -11.73 -6.98
C ALA A 131 -18.85 -11.54 -8.51
N PRO A 132 -18.19 -10.50 -9.05
CA PRO A 132 -17.99 -10.35 -10.48
C PRO A 132 -17.27 -11.57 -11.07
N ALA A 133 -17.65 -11.96 -12.28
CA ALA A 133 -16.92 -12.99 -13.01
C ALA A 133 -15.47 -12.55 -13.25
N SER A 134 -14.52 -13.50 -13.16
CA SER A 134 -13.14 -13.28 -13.58
C SER A 134 -13.12 -12.79 -15.02
N ALA A 135 -12.35 -11.73 -15.30
CA ALA A 135 -12.36 -11.08 -16.60
C ALA A 135 -11.68 -11.92 -17.69
N GLY A 136 -10.64 -12.70 -17.34
CA GLY A 136 -9.90 -13.48 -18.32
C GLY A 136 -8.66 -14.20 -17.79
N GLY A 137 -7.84 -14.67 -18.73
CA GLY A 137 -6.56 -15.30 -18.46
C GLY A 137 -5.43 -14.30 -18.22
N PRO A 138 -4.18 -14.78 -18.00
CA PRO A 138 -3.04 -13.92 -17.71
C PRO A 138 -2.78 -12.87 -18.79
N VAL A 139 -2.39 -11.67 -18.37
CA VAL A 139 -1.96 -10.56 -19.24
C VAL A 139 -0.45 -10.41 -19.22
N SER A 140 0.17 -9.98 -20.31
CA SER A 140 1.61 -9.71 -20.30
C SER A 140 1.90 -8.40 -19.57
N LEU A 141 2.81 -8.44 -18.59
CA LEU A 141 3.18 -7.27 -17.79
C LEU A 141 4.64 -6.85 -18.02
N THR A 142 4.86 -5.54 -18.04
CA THR A 142 6.17 -4.92 -17.86
C THR A 142 6.30 -4.53 -16.39
N LEU A 143 7.36 -5.01 -15.73
CA LEU A 143 7.62 -4.70 -14.32
C LEU A 143 8.66 -3.59 -14.23
N HIS A 144 8.41 -2.63 -13.34
CA HIS A 144 9.24 -1.46 -13.08
C HIS A 144 9.86 -1.59 -11.69
N GLU A 145 11.18 -1.42 -11.62
CA GLU A 145 11.92 -1.46 -10.35
C GLU A 145 11.85 -0.14 -9.58
N GLU A 146 11.56 0.97 -10.26
CA GLU A 146 11.52 2.33 -9.70
C GLU A 146 10.72 2.45 -8.38
N PRO A 147 9.52 1.84 -8.21
CA PRO A 147 8.73 1.97 -6.97
C PRO A 147 9.32 1.22 -5.77
N THR A 148 10.37 0.42 -5.98
CA THR A 148 10.92 -0.49 -4.96
C THR A 148 12.36 -0.12 -4.65
N ALA A 149 12.67 0.04 -3.37
CA ALA A 149 14.05 0.07 -2.91
C ALA A 149 14.52 -1.37 -2.65
N THR A 150 15.65 -1.77 -3.23
CA THR A 150 16.32 -3.02 -2.83
C THR A 150 17.11 -2.81 -1.54
N ARG A 151 17.54 -3.91 -0.90
CA ARG A 151 18.42 -3.85 0.27
C ARG A 151 19.71 -3.07 -0.04
N GLU A 152 20.34 -3.39 -1.16
CA GLU A 152 21.60 -2.78 -1.60
C GLU A 152 21.42 -1.30 -1.91
N TYR A 153 20.31 -0.94 -2.58
CA TYR A 153 19.98 0.45 -2.86
C TYR A 153 19.84 1.24 -1.56
N LEU A 154 19.05 0.75 -0.61
CA LEU A 154 18.84 1.42 0.68
C LEU A 154 20.15 1.52 1.48
N GLN A 155 20.95 0.45 1.52
CA GLN A 155 22.28 0.49 2.16
C GLN A 155 23.19 1.55 1.53
N SER A 156 23.18 1.72 0.21
CA SER A 156 24.01 2.71 -0.48
C SER A 156 23.59 4.17 -0.20
N ARG A 157 22.35 4.39 0.27
CA ARG A 157 21.77 5.71 0.51
C ARG A 157 21.81 6.13 1.98
N LEU A 158 22.22 5.25 2.90
CA LEU A 158 22.26 5.56 4.33
C LEU A 158 23.10 6.82 4.61
N GLY A 159 22.54 7.72 5.42
CA GLY A 159 23.17 9.00 5.77
C GLY A 159 23.09 10.09 4.69
N ALA A 160 22.48 9.84 3.53
CA ALA A 160 22.28 10.87 2.52
C ALA A 160 21.33 11.96 3.05
N ALA A 161 21.70 13.24 2.85
CA ALA A 161 20.92 14.37 3.33
C ALA A 161 19.54 14.48 2.64
N ASP A 162 19.42 13.92 1.43
CA ASP A 162 18.21 13.92 0.62
C ASP A 162 17.36 12.66 0.79
N LEU A 163 17.58 11.87 1.85
CA LEU A 163 16.84 10.64 2.17
C LEU A 163 16.02 10.81 3.46
N GLY A 164 14.76 10.35 3.43
CA GLY A 164 13.93 10.10 4.61
C GLY A 164 13.53 8.63 4.65
N ILE A 165 13.90 7.91 5.71
CA ILE A 165 13.49 6.51 5.91
C ILE A 165 12.32 6.50 6.90
N TRP A 166 11.14 6.13 6.41
CA TRP A 166 9.93 6.05 7.22
C TRP A 166 9.72 4.61 7.70
N ASP A 167 9.99 4.37 8.98
CA ASP A 167 9.69 3.09 9.62
C ASP A 167 8.24 3.09 10.15
N ALA A 168 7.38 2.29 9.51
CA ALA A 168 5.95 2.21 9.81
C ALA A 168 5.59 1.16 10.90
N ARG A 169 6.60 0.56 11.55
CA ARG A 169 6.38 -0.41 12.65
C ARG A 169 5.94 0.29 13.94
N GLY A 170 5.52 -0.50 14.92
CA GLY A 170 5.22 0.04 16.25
C GLY A 170 6.49 0.54 16.97
N PRO A 171 6.40 1.50 17.89
CA PRO A 171 7.56 2.10 18.54
C PRO A 171 8.48 1.08 19.23
N LEU A 172 7.91 0.03 19.84
CA LEU A 172 8.69 -1.04 20.50
C LEU A 172 9.47 -1.91 19.50
N GLU A 173 8.99 -2.08 18.27
CA GLU A 173 9.76 -2.77 17.22
C GLU A 173 10.92 -1.90 16.72
N TYR A 174 10.69 -0.58 16.63
CA TYR A 174 11.68 0.41 16.21
C TYR A 174 12.80 0.58 17.26
N SER A 175 12.47 0.67 18.55
CA SER A 175 13.45 0.76 19.64
C SER A 175 14.19 -0.56 19.92
N GLY A 176 13.79 -1.66 19.28
CA GLY A 176 14.37 -2.98 19.52
C GLY A 176 13.92 -3.65 20.83
N GLU A 177 12.98 -3.06 21.58
CA GLU A 177 12.38 -3.69 22.76
C GLU A 177 11.51 -4.91 22.39
N LYS A 178 10.88 -4.88 21.22
CA LYS A 178 10.17 -6.01 20.61
C LYS A 178 10.94 -6.50 19.38
N VAL A 179 11.65 -7.62 19.54
CA VAL A 179 12.50 -8.20 18.51
C VAL A 179 11.75 -9.28 17.72
N LEU A 180 11.64 -9.10 16.40
CA LEU A 180 10.96 -10.03 15.47
C LEU A 180 11.89 -10.62 14.39
N ALA A 181 13.19 -10.40 14.51
CA ALA A 181 14.24 -10.88 13.61
C ALA A 181 15.51 -11.19 14.43
N ALA A 182 16.60 -11.62 13.78
CA ALA A 182 17.87 -11.85 14.46
C ALA A 182 18.44 -10.59 15.15
N LYS A 183 18.14 -9.40 14.61
CA LYS A 183 18.52 -8.10 15.16
C LYS A 183 17.29 -7.27 15.51
N GLY A 184 17.31 -6.65 16.70
CA GLY A 184 16.32 -5.65 17.14
C GLY A 184 16.85 -4.23 16.93
N GLY A 185 15.95 -3.27 16.71
CA GLY A 185 16.26 -1.87 16.43
C GLY A 185 15.62 -1.41 15.12
N HIS A 186 16.23 -0.45 14.46
CA HIS A 186 15.78 0.13 13.20
C HIS A 186 16.93 0.40 12.22
N ILE A 187 16.58 0.81 11.00
CA ILE A 187 17.57 1.16 9.96
C ILE A 187 18.23 2.48 10.38
N PRO A 188 19.57 2.62 10.35
CA PRO A 188 20.24 3.84 10.80
C PRO A 188 19.70 5.10 10.12
N GLY A 189 19.40 6.12 10.93
CA GLY A 189 18.80 7.39 10.49
C GLY A 189 17.31 7.32 10.11
N ALA A 190 16.63 6.19 10.30
CA ALA A 190 15.19 6.10 10.11
C ALA A 190 14.42 6.79 11.23
N VAL A 191 13.27 7.37 10.88
CA VAL A 191 12.32 7.93 11.84
C VAL A 191 11.09 7.03 11.94
N ASN A 192 10.52 6.93 13.14
CA ASN A 192 9.35 6.09 13.37
C ASN A 192 8.06 6.91 13.32
N PHE A 193 7.12 6.44 12.51
CA PHE A 193 5.72 6.82 12.62
C PHE A 193 4.86 5.63 12.22
N GLU A 194 4.28 4.98 13.22
CA GLU A 194 3.48 3.77 13.06
C GLU A 194 2.29 4.03 12.13
N TRP A 195 2.03 3.11 11.19
CA TRP A 195 0.94 3.22 10.21
C TRP A 195 -0.43 3.57 10.83
N THR A 196 -0.81 2.93 11.94
CA THR A 196 -2.08 3.17 12.64
C THR A 196 -2.15 4.55 13.29
N ALA A 197 -1.02 5.20 13.59
CA ALA A 197 -1.00 6.56 14.10
C ALA A 197 -1.39 7.60 13.04
N GLY A 198 -1.30 7.23 11.75
CA GLY A 198 -1.75 8.04 10.61
C GLY A 198 -3.23 7.92 10.29
N MET A 199 -3.96 7.06 11.00
CA MET A 199 -5.39 6.81 10.81
C MET A 199 -6.23 7.54 11.85
N ASP A 200 -7.33 8.16 11.42
CA ASP A 200 -8.30 8.79 12.30
C ASP A 200 -9.43 7.81 12.66
N LYS A 201 -9.37 7.28 13.89
CA LYS A 201 -10.38 6.33 14.40
C LYS A 201 -11.77 6.94 14.53
N ALA A 202 -11.88 8.26 14.73
CA ALA A 202 -13.17 8.95 14.79
C ALA A 202 -13.77 9.17 13.39
N ARG A 203 -12.97 9.00 12.33
CA ARG A 203 -13.38 9.13 10.92
C ARG A 203 -13.24 7.81 10.16
N GLN A 204 -13.46 6.68 10.84
CA GLN A 204 -13.45 5.33 10.23
C GLN A 204 -12.12 4.97 9.56
N LEU A 205 -11.01 5.20 10.29
CA LEU A 205 -9.65 4.90 9.85
C LEU A 205 -9.16 5.67 8.62
N ARG A 206 -9.89 6.70 8.18
CA ARG A 206 -9.42 7.63 7.15
C ARG A 206 -8.06 8.21 7.48
N ILE A 207 -7.31 8.59 6.44
CA ILE A 207 -6.04 9.27 6.60
C ILE A 207 -6.27 10.56 7.41
N ARG A 208 -5.46 10.76 8.45
CA ARG A 208 -5.53 11.96 9.26
C ARG A 208 -5.25 13.22 8.43
N ARG A 209 -6.00 14.28 8.70
CA ARG A 209 -5.86 15.56 7.96
C ARG A 209 -4.56 16.30 8.25
N ASP A 210 -3.96 16.05 9.41
CA ASP A 210 -2.70 16.67 9.84
C ASP A 210 -1.45 15.87 9.42
N MET A 211 -1.60 14.82 8.60
CA MET A 211 -0.46 14.07 8.04
C MET A 211 0.62 14.94 7.38
N PRO A 212 0.31 16.00 6.61
CA PRO A 212 1.35 16.86 6.05
C PRO A 212 2.27 17.46 7.11
N GLN A 213 1.70 17.97 8.20
CA GLN A 213 2.50 18.58 9.28
C GLN A 213 3.29 17.53 10.04
N ILE A 214 2.70 16.37 10.32
CA ILE A 214 3.36 15.26 11.00
C ILE A 214 4.62 14.80 10.23
N LEU A 215 4.52 14.64 8.91
CA LEU A 215 5.66 14.22 8.10
C LEU A 215 6.76 15.29 8.06
N GLU A 216 6.39 16.57 7.95
CA GLU A 216 7.34 17.68 8.04
C GLU A 216 8.07 17.73 9.40
N ASP A 217 7.35 17.57 10.50
CA ASP A 217 7.92 17.58 11.86
C ASP A 217 8.90 16.40 12.09
N LEU A 218 8.69 15.28 11.41
CA LEU A 218 9.59 14.12 11.40
C LEU A 218 10.75 14.25 10.39
N GLY A 219 10.81 15.35 9.63
CA GLY A 219 11.81 15.58 8.59
C GLY A 219 11.63 14.69 7.35
N LEU A 220 10.44 14.10 7.16
CA LEU A 220 10.03 13.39 5.96
C LEU A 220 9.40 14.41 4.98
N THR A 221 10.25 15.21 4.34
CA THR A 221 9.85 16.37 3.52
C THR A 221 9.85 16.06 2.02
N LYS A 222 9.10 16.82 1.21
CA LYS A 222 8.92 16.52 -0.23
C LYS A 222 10.17 16.68 -1.08
N ASP A 223 11.19 17.39 -0.61
CA ASP A 223 12.48 17.52 -1.26
C ASP A 223 13.34 16.27 -1.10
N LYS A 224 12.99 15.35 -0.19
CA LYS A 224 13.69 14.08 0.04
C LYS A 224 13.10 12.92 -0.76
N GLU A 225 13.90 11.89 -0.98
CA GLU A 225 13.44 10.57 -1.35
C GLU A 225 12.92 9.88 -0.09
N ILE A 226 11.68 9.43 -0.13
CA ILE A 226 11.05 8.73 0.98
C ILE A 226 11.13 7.23 0.70
N ILE A 227 11.84 6.49 1.55
CA ILE A 227 11.86 5.03 1.53
C ILE A 227 11.11 4.55 2.77
N THR A 228 9.95 3.93 2.57
CA THR A 228 9.15 3.41 3.68
C THR A 228 9.25 1.89 3.79
N HIS A 229 9.20 1.37 5.02
CA HIS A 229 9.19 -0.06 5.28
C HIS A 229 8.46 -0.42 6.58
N CYS A 230 8.19 -1.71 6.76
CA CYS A 230 7.78 -2.25 8.05
C CYS A 230 8.48 -3.58 8.31
N GLN A 231 7.73 -4.67 8.55
CA GLN A 231 8.25 -6.04 8.67
C GLN A 231 8.21 -6.81 7.33
N THR A 232 7.15 -6.64 6.53
CA THR A 232 6.91 -7.37 5.27
C THR A 232 6.25 -6.49 4.20
N HIS A 233 6.41 -5.17 4.32
CA HIS A 233 5.79 -4.17 3.44
C HIS A 233 4.26 -4.33 3.31
N HIS A 234 3.60 -4.73 4.40
CA HIS A 234 2.14 -4.64 4.56
C HIS A 234 1.77 -3.27 5.14
N ARG A 235 2.07 -3.03 6.41
CA ARG A 235 1.84 -1.74 7.11
C ARG A 235 2.42 -0.53 6.37
N SER A 236 3.60 -0.67 5.77
CA SER A 236 4.19 0.43 5.01
C SER A 236 3.54 0.68 3.65
N GLY A 237 2.66 -0.22 3.19
CA GLY A 237 1.77 0.04 2.06
C GLY A 237 0.91 1.27 2.30
N PHE A 238 0.34 1.41 3.50
CA PHE A 238 -0.39 2.61 3.92
C PHE A 238 0.51 3.86 3.83
N THR A 239 1.71 3.81 4.40
CA THR A 239 2.60 4.98 4.42
C THR A 239 3.15 5.35 3.04
N TYR A 240 3.35 4.36 2.16
CA TYR A 240 3.71 4.57 0.76
C TYR A 240 2.58 5.31 0.04
N LEU A 241 1.34 4.84 0.21
CA LEU A 241 0.13 5.48 -0.26
C LEU A 241 0.01 6.92 0.25
N VAL A 242 0.20 7.17 1.55
CA VAL A 242 0.10 8.53 2.12
C VAL A 242 1.11 9.48 1.50
N ALA A 243 2.39 9.07 1.36
CA ALA A 243 3.40 9.91 0.72
C ALA A 243 3.01 10.26 -0.73
N LYS A 244 2.48 9.28 -1.49
CA LYS A 244 1.97 9.52 -2.84
C LYS A 244 0.76 10.44 -2.88
N ALA A 245 -0.21 10.23 -1.99
CA ALA A 245 -1.42 11.05 -1.86
C ALA A 245 -1.08 12.52 -1.58
N LEU A 246 -0.05 12.75 -0.77
CA LEU A 246 0.44 14.09 -0.44
C LEU A 246 1.34 14.69 -1.53
N GLY A 247 1.57 13.98 -2.64
CA GLY A 247 2.33 14.48 -3.78
C GLY A 247 3.84 14.50 -3.56
N TYR A 248 4.39 13.56 -2.78
CA TYR A 248 5.84 13.39 -2.70
C TYR A 248 6.35 12.84 -4.04
N PRO A 249 7.35 13.48 -4.66
CA PRO A 249 7.79 13.14 -6.02
C PRO A 249 8.68 11.89 -6.07
N ARG A 250 9.31 11.50 -4.95
CA ARG A 250 10.26 10.40 -4.86
C ARG A 250 9.88 9.47 -3.72
N VAL A 251 9.10 8.44 -4.00
CA VAL A 251 8.63 7.47 -2.99
C VAL A 251 8.99 6.06 -3.43
N LYS A 252 9.59 5.28 -2.53
CA LYS A 252 9.88 3.87 -2.73
C LYS A 252 9.40 3.06 -1.52
N GLY A 253 8.93 1.85 -1.78
CA GLY A 253 8.75 0.85 -0.75
C GLY A 253 9.96 -0.07 -0.64
N TYR A 254 10.55 -0.22 0.54
CA TYR A 254 11.54 -1.27 0.77
C TYR A 254 10.82 -2.58 1.11
N ALA A 255 10.58 -3.38 0.05
CA ALA A 255 9.73 -4.57 0.12
C ALA A 255 10.34 -5.73 0.94
N GLY A 256 11.68 -5.82 0.99
CA GLY A 256 12.35 -6.75 1.90
C GLY A 256 12.09 -6.43 3.37
N SER A 257 11.97 -5.14 3.69
CA SER A 257 11.57 -4.63 5.01
C SER A 257 12.44 -5.17 6.16
N TRP A 258 12.00 -5.04 7.41
CA TRP A 258 12.73 -5.56 8.57
C TRP A 258 12.88 -7.10 8.55
N GLY A 259 12.02 -7.82 7.81
CA GLY A 259 12.14 -9.26 7.62
C GLY A 259 13.43 -9.66 6.94
N GLU A 260 13.87 -8.88 5.95
CA GLU A 260 15.18 -9.03 5.34
C GLU A 260 16.25 -8.31 6.16
N TRP A 261 16.07 -7.02 6.44
CA TRP A 261 17.11 -6.19 7.07
C TRP A 261 17.53 -6.68 8.45
N GLY A 262 16.57 -7.08 9.30
CA GLY A 262 16.84 -7.59 10.64
C GLY A 262 17.50 -8.96 10.66
N ASN A 263 17.49 -9.70 9.55
CA ASN A 263 18.07 -11.05 9.44
C ASN A 263 19.33 -11.13 8.55
N HIS A 264 19.60 -10.12 7.72
CA HIS A 264 20.75 -10.11 6.81
C HIS A 264 22.06 -9.79 7.55
N PRO A 265 23.19 -10.47 7.28
CA PRO A 265 24.46 -10.21 7.98
C PRO A 265 25.02 -8.81 7.72
N ASP A 266 24.88 -8.28 6.50
CA ASP A 266 25.55 -7.04 6.09
C ASP A 266 24.81 -5.75 6.46
N THR A 267 23.60 -5.84 7.02
CA THR A 267 22.76 -4.66 7.27
C THR A 267 23.01 -4.07 8.66
N PRO A 268 23.40 -2.78 8.77
CA PRO A 268 23.62 -2.13 10.06
C PRO A 268 22.30 -1.86 10.78
N VAL A 269 22.33 -1.74 12.10
CA VAL A 269 21.14 -1.49 12.94
C VAL A 269 21.47 -0.42 13.97
N GLU A 270 20.51 0.48 14.21
CA GLU A 270 20.52 1.51 15.25
C GLU A 270 19.45 1.18 16.31
N ILE A 271 19.68 1.60 17.55
CA ILE A 271 18.78 1.43 18.71
C ILE A 271 18.61 2.78 19.38
#